data_AF-A0A2V6RJ35-F1
#
_entry.id   AF-A0A2V6RJ35-F1
#
_cell.length_a   1.000
_cell.length_b   1.000
_cell.length_c   1.000
_cell.angle_alpha   90.00
_cell.angle_beta   90.00
_cell.angle_gamma   90.00
#
_symmetry.space_group_name_H-M   'P 1'
#
loop_
_entity.id
_entity.type
_entity.pdbx_description
1 polymer ?
#
loop_
_entity_poly.entity_id
_entity_poly.type
_entity_poly.pdbx_seq_one_letter_code
_entity_poly.pdbx_strand_id
1 'polypeptide(L)'
;MELARFFEDAVRRSLGDLARRDDPAAGYLADLLTRFARAENLYPKSVRTCRLESVVEALLDIQVVWDDRSPHFDPEREVALRRHIGDYTLFMLGVFQERVERMASSRYYIDEGRRAYRFVAEHRRAAAVEAWAHLFRLLADQFEGYVGVLDYARKVYFRDPPDHPFFRLACG
;
A
#
# COMPACT_ATOMS: atom_id res chain seq x y z
N MET A 1 9.12 -20.88 7.29
CA MET A 1 8.48 -20.61 5.99
C MET A 1 8.56 -19.12 5.72
N GLU A 2 9.11 -18.73 4.59
CA GLU A 2 9.35 -17.31 4.27
C GLU A 2 8.03 -16.56 4.21
N LEU A 3 7.90 -15.50 5.01
CA LEU A 3 6.76 -14.58 5.09
C LEU A 3 6.15 -14.20 3.71
N ALA A 4 6.99 -14.12 2.68
CA ALA A 4 6.58 -13.87 1.30
C ALA A 4 5.63 -14.94 0.74
N ARG A 5 5.95 -16.22 0.95
CA ARG A 5 5.12 -17.34 0.49
C ARG A 5 3.78 -17.37 1.20
N PHE A 6 3.77 -17.05 2.48
CA PHE A 6 2.52 -16.95 3.24
C PHE A 6 1.60 -15.87 2.65
N PHE A 7 2.12 -14.68 2.37
CA PHE A 7 1.32 -13.62 1.77
C PHE A 7 0.90 -13.92 0.33
N GLU A 8 1.75 -14.58 -0.45
CA GLU A 8 1.37 -15.04 -1.79
C GLU A 8 0.18 -16.01 -1.74
N ASP A 9 0.26 -17.03 -0.87
CA ASP A 9 -0.81 -18.00 -0.69
C ASP A 9 -2.10 -17.32 -0.19
N ALA A 10 -2.00 -16.43 0.79
CA ALA A 10 -3.14 -15.71 1.34
C ALA A 10 -3.82 -14.81 0.30
N VAL A 11 -3.04 -13.99 -0.42
CA VAL A 11 -3.58 -13.07 -1.44
C VAL A 11 -4.22 -13.82 -2.60
N ARG A 12 -3.56 -14.87 -3.11
CA ARG A 12 -4.11 -15.68 -4.21
C ARG A 12 -5.42 -16.34 -3.83
N ARG A 13 -5.52 -16.85 -2.59
CA ARG A 13 -6.77 -17.44 -2.10
C ARG A 13 -7.87 -16.40 -1.91
N SER A 14 -7.58 -15.25 -1.32
CA SER A 14 -8.53 -14.13 -1.19
C SER A 14 -9.08 -13.68 -2.53
N LEU A 15 -8.21 -13.51 -3.53
CA LEU A 15 -8.62 -13.18 -4.89
C LEU A 15 -9.50 -14.30 -5.49
N GLY A 16 -9.15 -15.56 -5.25
CA GLY A 16 -9.93 -16.71 -5.71
C GLY A 16 -11.32 -16.79 -5.11
N ASP A 17 -11.47 -16.49 -3.81
CA ASP A 17 -12.75 -16.48 -3.09
C ASP A 17 -13.63 -15.30 -3.50
N LEU A 18 -13.01 -14.17 -3.87
CA LEU A 18 -13.68 -12.98 -4.37
C LEU A 18 -13.92 -13.00 -5.89
N ALA A 19 -13.83 -14.17 -6.53
CA ALA A 19 -14.02 -14.37 -7.97
C ALA A 19 -13.09 -13.52 -8.88
N ARG A 20 -11.91 -13.16 -8.39
CA ARG A 20 -10.84 -12.45 -9.11
C ARG A 20 -9.63 -13.35 -9.37
N ARG A 21 -9.88 -14.59 -9.79
CA ARG A 21 -8.81 -15.53 -10.16
C ARG A 21 -7.96 -14.92 -11.28
N ASP A 22 -6.66 -15.17 -11.23
CA ASP A 22 -5.67 -14.67 -12.20
C ASP A 22 -5.53 -13.14 -12.29
N ASP A 23 -5.95 -12.41 -11.25
CA ASP A 23 -5.73 -10.97 -11.16
C ASP A 23 -4.23 -10.64 -11.22
N PRO A 24 -3.78 -9.79 -12.15
CA PRO A 24 -2.35 -9.50 -12.36
C PRO A 24 -1.73 -8.77 -11.16
N ALA A 25 -2.53 -8.19 -10.26
CA ALA A 25 -2.03 -7.55 -9.05
C ALA A 25 -1.63 -8.55 -7.95
N ALA A 26 -1.96 -9.85 -8.06
CA ALA A 26 -1.73 -10.83 -7.00
C ALA A 26 -0.28 -10.82 -6.47
N GLY A 27 0.70 -10.88 -7.37
CA GLY A 27 2.12 -10.83 -7.01
C GLY A 27 2.52 -9.50 -6.38
N TYR A 28 1.97 -8.39 -6.89
CA TYR A 28 2.25 -7.05 -6.35
C TYR A 28 1.73 -6.88 -4.93
N LEU A 29 0.51 -7.32 -4.65
CA LEU A 29 -0.12 -7.23 -3.34
C LEU A 29 0.60 -8.11 -2.31
N ALA A 30 1.01 -9.31 -2.70
CA ALA A 30 1.80 -10.19 -1.84
C ALA A 30 3.17 -9.58 -1.50
N ASP A 31 3.86 -9.01 -2.50
CA ASP A 31 5.13 -8.31 -2.27
C ASP A 31 4.93 -7.05 -1.42
N LEU A 32 3.86 -6.29 -1.63
CA LEU A 32 3.49 -5.15 -0.79
C LEU A 32 3.34 -5.56 0.68
N LEU A 33 2.53 -6.58 0.97
CA LEU A 33 2.38 -7.10 2.34
C LEU A 33 3.73 -7.55 2.92
N THR A 34 4.55 -8.22 2.12
CA THR A 34 5.88 -8.68 2.51
C THR A 34 6.80 -7.51 2.87
N ARG A 35 6.85 -6.46 2.04
CA ARG A 35 7.66 -5.25 2.27
C ARG A 35 7.27 -4.55 3.57
N PHE A 36 5.98 -4.31 3.78
CA PHE A 36 5.49 -3.61 4.97
C PHE A 36 5.54 -4.46 6.25
N ALA A 37 5.48 -5.79 6.13
CA ALA A 37 5.67 -6.68 7.27
C ALA A 37 7.15 -6.85 7.65
N ARG A 38 8.08 -6.93 6.69
CA ARG A 38 9.53 -7.06 6.96
C ARG A 38 10.17 -5.79 7.48
N ALA A 39 9.65 -4.63 7.09
CA ALA A 39 10.13 -3.38 7.62
C ALA A 39 9.74 -3.29 9.10
N GLU A 40 10.72 -3.19 10.01
CA GLU A 40 10.52 -2.71 11.39
C GLU A 40 9.98 -1.26 11.46
N ASN A 41 9.49 -0.71 10.35
CA ASN A 41 9.00 0.64 10.14
C ASN A 41 7.48 0.66 9.87
N LEU A 42 6.68 0.01 10.71
CA LEU A 42 5.37 0.62 11.00
C LEU A 42 5.57 1.98 11.70
N TYR A 43 6.74 2.19 12.34
CA TYR A 43 7.21 3.46 12.90
C TYR A 43 8.76 3.55 12.86
N PRO A 44 9.38 4.68 12.47
CA PRO A 44 10.82 4.87 12.65
C PRO A 44 11.20 4.78 14.13
N LYS A 45 12.30 4.09 14.48
CA LYS A 45 12.79 3.93 15.87
C LYS A 45 13.14 5.25 16.60
N SER A 46 13.20 6.38 15.90
CA SER A 46 13.33 7.73 16.49
C SER A 46 11.99 8.34 16.92
N VAL A 47 10.88 7.68 16.64
CA VAL A 47 9.53 8.23 16.78
C VAL A 47 8.76 7.39 17.79
N ARG A 48 9.04 7.61 19.08
CA ARG A 48 8.32 6.95 20.18
C ARG A 48 6.87 7.40 20.33
N THR A 49 6.44 8.40 19.55
CA THR A 49 5.06 8.89 19.50
C THR A 49 4.82 9.61 18.16
N CYS A 50 4.39 8.92 17.11
CA CYS A 50 3.70 9.60 16.01
C CYS A 50 2.42 8.87 15.68
N ARG A 51 1.31 9.58 15.91
CA ARG A 51 -0.02 9.26 15.40
C ARG A 51 0.04 9.15 13.87
N LEU A 52 -0.93 8.45 13.30
CA LEU A 52 -1.21 8.42 11.85
C LEU A 52 -1.25 9.84 11.24
N GLU A 53 -1.62 10.84 12.07
CA GLU A 53 -1.54 12.28 11.82
C GLU A 53 -0.18 12.70 11.27
N SER A 54 0.95 12.15 11.76
CA SER A 54 2.29 12.50 11.29
C SER A 54 2.66 11.88 9.95
N VAL A 55 2.01 10.80 9.51
CA VAL A 55 2.23 10.24 8.17
C VAL A 55 1.37 11.02 7.18
N VAL A 56 0.16 11.42 7.55
CA VAL A 56 -0.62 12.39 6.77
C VAL A 56 0.10 13.74 6.69
N GLU A 57 0.68 14.24 7.79
CA GLU A 57 1.51 15.44 7.79
C GLU A 57 2.81 15.24 7.01
N ALA A 58 3.48 14.08 7.09
CA ALA A 58 4.63 13.80 6.24
C ALA A 58 4.23 13.74 4.77
N LEU A 59 3.06 13.18 4.43
CA LEU A 59 2.50 13.16 3.08
C LEU A 59 2.14 14.58 2.58
N LEU A 60 1.63 15.44 3.47
CA LEU A 60 1.36 16.85 3.19
C LEU A 60 2.65 17.67 3.08
N ASP A 61 3.62 17.48 3.98
CA ASP A 61 4.94 18.09 3.96
C ASP A 61 5.71 17.68 2.70
N ILE A 62 5.59 16.42 2.27
CA ILE A 62 6.14 15.97 0.99
C ILE A 62 5.49 16.70 -0.19
N GLN A 63 4.18 16.97 -0.14
CA GLN A 63 3.48 17.75 -1.18
C GLN A 63 3.82 19.27 -1.11
N VAL A 64 4.15 19.79 0.07
CA VAL A 64 4.47 21.21 0.32
C VAL A 64 5.96 21.52 0.08
N VAL A 65 6.86 20.58 0.37
CA VAL A 65 8.33 20.76 0.26
C VAL A 65 8.82 20.61 -1.19
N TRP A 66 8.01 20.08 -2.09
CA TRP A 66 8.36 19.91 -3.52
C TRP A 66 7.52 20.83 -4.41
N ASP A 67 7.46 22.11 -4.03
CA ASP A 67 7.16 23.22 -4.95
C ASP A 67 8.13 23.13 -6.15
N ASP A 68 7.61 23.36 -7.36
CA ASP A 68 8.24 23.22 -8.70
C ASP A 68 9.56 24.03 -8.89
N ARG A 69 10.12 24.59 -7.81
CA ARG A 69 11.24 25.53 -7.78
C ARG A 69 12.49 25.01 -7.08
N SER A 70 12.51 23.77 -6.61
CA SER A 70 13.73 23.20 -6.01
C SER A 70 14.77 22.90 -7.10
N PRO A 71 16.03 23.35 -6.99
CA PRO A 71 17.07 23.13 -8.01
C PRO A 71 17.49 21.65 -8.21
N HIS A 72 16.87 20.71 -7.51
CA HIS A 72 17.22 19.27 -7.47
C HIS A 72 16.01 18.38 -7.77
N PHE A 73 15.17 18.78 -8.73
CA PHE A 73 14.08 17.96 -9.23
C PHE A 73 14.61 16.64 -9.81
N ASP A 74 14.24 15.52 -9.19
CA ASP A 74 14.58 14.16 -9.61
C ASP A 74 13.26 13.40 -9.87
N PRO A 75 12.86 13.22 -11.14
CA PRO A 75 11.60 12.57 -11.51
C PRO A 75 11.46 11.15 -10.96
N GLU A 76 12.55 10.39 -10.87
CA GLU A 76 12.50 9.00 -10.39
C GLU A 76 12.25 8.95 -8.87
N ARG A 77 12.76 9.94 -8.12
CA ARG A 77 12.43 10.08 -6.69
C ARG A 77 10.97 10.39 -6.47
N GLU A 78 10.39 11.29 -7.27
CA GLU A 78 8.96 11.61 -7.15
C GLU A 78 8.10 10.37 -7.45
N VAL A 79 8.45 9.60 -8.48
CA VAL A 79 7.75 8.35 -8.82
C VAL A 79 7.85 7.31 -7.70
N ALA A 80 9.05 7.12 -7.14
CA ALA A 80 9.27 6.20 -6.03
C ALA A 80 8.46 6.59 -4.79
N LEU A 81 8.42 7.89 -4.50
CA LEU A 81 7.62 8.46 -3.43
C LEU A 81 6.14 8.23 -3.68
N ARG A 82 5.60 8.63 -4.83
CA ARG A 82 4.18 8.45 -5.18
C ARG A 82 3.79 6.97 -5.08
N ARG A 83 4.62 6.05 -5.56
CA ARG A 83 4.39 4.60 -5.36
C ARG A 83 4.30 4.23 -3.89
N HIS A 84 5.17 4.76 -3.04
CA HIS A 84 5.13 4.51 -1.60
C HIS A 84 3.84 5.04 -0.96
N ILE A 85 3.36 6.23 -1.36
CA ILE A 85 2.07 6.78 -0.90
C ILE A 85 0.92 5.82 -1.25
N GLY A 86 0.87 5.37 -2.51
CA GLY A 86 -0.13 4.40 -2.97
C GLY A 86 -0.08 3.09 -2.19
N ASP A 87 1.12 2.53 -2.01
CA ASP A 87 1.29 1.27 -1.29
C ASP A 87 0.94 1.39 0.20
N TYR A 88 1.34 2.47 0.84
CA TYR A 88 1.06 2.73 2.26
C TYR A 88 -0.43 2.90 2.50
N THR A 89 -1.11 3.71 1.68
CA THR A 89 -2.56 3.93 1.83
C THR A 89 -3.34 2.64 1.60
N LEU A 90 -2.97 1.85 0.58
CA LEU A 90 -3.57 0.54 0.30
C LEU A 90 -3.37 -0.44 1.45
N PHE A 91 -2.15 -0.50 2.00
CA PHE A 91 -1.82 -1.33 3.15
C PHE A 91 -2.60 -0.94 4.41
N MET A 92 -2.63 0.36 4.75
CA MET A 92 -3.31 0.84 5.94
C MET A 92 -4.82 0.60 5.88
N LEU A 93 -5.44 0.86 4.73
CA LEU A 93 -6.87 0.61 4.53
C LEU A 93 -7.20 -0.89 4.49
N GLY A 94 -6.32 -1.71 3.90
CA GLY A 94 -6.56 -3.15 3.76
C GLY A 94 -6.22 -3.98 5.00
N VAL A 95 -5.26 -3.55 5.81
CA VAL A 95 -4.77 -4.36 6.96
C VAL A 95 -5.15 -3.72 8.30
N PHE A 96 -5.29 -2.40 8.37
CA PHE A 96 -5.54 -1.66 9.61
C PHE A 96 -6.81 -0.79 9.52
N GLN A 97 -7.84 -1.30 8.84
CA GLN A 97 -9.08 -0.58 8.54
C GLN A 97 -9.70 0.08 9.79
N GLU A 98 -9.76 -0.65 10.91
CA GLU A 98 -10.39 -0.14 12.15
C GLU A 98 -9.68 1.10 12.70
N ARG A 99 -8.37 1.22 12.46
CA ARG A 99 -7.57 2.38 12.89
C ARG A 99 -7.81 3.60 11.99
N VAL A 100 -7.98 3.38 10.68
CA VAL A 100 -8.22 4.46 9.72
C VAL A 100 -9.64 5.01 9.86
N GLU A 101 -10.64 4.14 10.06
CA GLU A 101 -12.03 4.55 10.26
C GLU A 101 -12.22 5.40 11.51
N ARG A 102 -11.55 5.04 12.61
CA ARG A 102 -11.55 5.83 13.86
C ARG A 102 -11.01 7.25 13.69
N MET A 103 -10.27 7.52 12.62
CA MET A 103 -9.70 8.83 12.32
C MET A 103 -10.52 9.62 11.31
N ALA A 104 -11.64 9.08 10.82
CA ALA A 104 -12.49 9.67 9.78
C ALA A 104 -11.75 10.03 8.47
N SER A 105 -10.58 9.44 8.24
CA SER A 105 -9.69 9.77 7.11
C SER A 105 -9.78 8.80 5.94
N SER A 106 -10.66 7.78 5.97
CA SER A 106 -10.70 6.71 4.97
C SER A 106 -10.84 7.25 3.54
N ARG A 107 -11.70 8.25 3.33
CA ARG A 107 -11.90 8.88 2.02
C ARG A 107 -10.63 9.58 1.52
N TYR A 108 -9.94 10.30 2.40
CA TYR A 108 -8.68 10.96 2.06
C TYR A 108 -7.62 9.93 1.65
N TYR A 109 -7.49 8.82 2.38
CA TYR A 109 -6.54 7.75 2.04
C TYR A 109 -6.85 7.12 0.68
N ILE A 110 -8.13 6.89 0.38
CA ILE A 110 -8.56 6.36 -0.93
C ILE A 110 -8.20 7.34 -2.03
N ASP A 111 -8.55 8.62 -1.87
CA ASP A 111 -8.29 9.64 -2.89
C ASP A 111 -6.78 9.81 -3.14
N GLU A 112 -5.96 9.86 -2.09
CA GLU A 112 -4.51 9.96 -2.19
C GLU A 112 -3.88 8.72 -2.82
N GLY A 113 -4.29 7.52 -2.41
CA GLY A 113 -3.79 6.26 -2.97
C GLY A 113 -4.10 6.12 -4.47
N ARG A 114 -5.33 6.47 -4.87
CA ARG A 114 -5.73 6.48 -6.28
C ARG A 114 -4.92 7.49 -7.09
N ARG A 115 -4.74 8.73 -6.60
CA ARG A 115 -3.95 9.77 -7.28
C ARG A 115 -2.49 9.35 -7.44
N ALA A 116 -1.91 8.81 -6.38
CA ALA A 116 -0.54 8.31 -6.35
C ALA A 116 -0.29 7.23 -7.43
N TYR A 117 -1.14 6.20 -7.50
CA TYR A 117 -0.97 5.16 -8.51
C TYR A 117 -1.23 5.64 -9.94
N ARG A 118 -2.18 6.57 -10.16
CA ARG A 118 -2.37 7.19 -11.48
C ARG A 118 -1.12 7.93 -11.95
N PHE A 119 -0.48 8.69 -11.05
CA PHE A 119 0.76 9.39 -11.37
C PHE A 119 1.86 8.40 -11.81
N VAL A 120 2.06 7.32 -11.04
CA VAL A 120 3.05 6.29 -11.38
C VAL A 120 2.71 5.61 -12.71
N ALA A 121 1.43 5.34 -12.97
CA ALA A 121 0.98 4.73 -14.22
C ALA A 121 1.32 5.61 -15.43
N GLU A 122 1.01 6.91 -15.38
CA GLU A 122 1.33 7.83 -16.48
C GLU A 122 2.83 7.99 -16.68
N HIS A 123 3.61 8.05 -15.59
CA HIS A 123 5.07 8.11 -15.72
C HIS A 123 5.64 6.84 -16.39
N ARG A 124 5.18 5.65 -15.99
CA ARG A 124 5.61 4.39 -16.62
C ARG A 124 5.16 4.28 -18.06
N ARG A 125 3.99 4.82 -18.41
CA ARG A 125 3.51 4.93 -19.79
C ARG A 125 4.41 5.82 -20.63
N ALA A 126 4.79 6.99 -20.10
CA ALA A 126 5.72 7.90 -20.77
C ALA A 126 7.11 7.29 -20.98
N ALA A 127 7.55 6.44 -20.05
CA ALA A 127 8.80 5.67 -20.15
C ALA A 127 8.71 4.40 -21.02
N ALA A 128 7.59 4.16 -21.73
CA ALA A 128 7.33 2.97 -22.54
C ALA A 128 7.41 1.62 -21.79
N VAL A 129 7.08 1.64 -20.49
CA VAL A 129 7.06 0.45 -19.62
C VAL A 129 5.60 -0.03 -19.42
N GLU A 130 5.00 -0.55 -20.49
CA GLU A 130 3.56 -0.81 -20.58
C GLU A 130 3.02 -1.74 -19.49
N ALA A 131 3.70 -2.86 -19.19
CA ALA A 131 3.21 -3.81 -18.18
C ALA A 131 3.03 -3.17 -16.80
N TRP A 132 3.99 -2.35 -16.38
CA TRP A 132 3.92 -1.63 -15.11
C TRP A 132 2.91 -0.48 -15.16
N ALA A 133 2.80 0.22 -16.29
CA ALA A 133 1.78 1.25 -16.49
C ALA A 133 0.36 0.70 -16.34
N HIS A 134 0.08 -0.46 -16.96
CA HIS A 134 -1.20 -1.16 -16.84
C HIS A 134 -1.49 -1.61 -15.41
N LEU A 135 -0.49 -2.19 -14.72
CA LEU A 135 -0.65 -2.62 -13.33
C LEU A 135 -1.00 -1.45 -12.40
N PHE A 136 -0.26 -0.34 -12.47
CA PHE A 136 -0.53 0.82 -11.62
C PHE A 136 -1.85 1.51 -11.96
N ARG A 137 -2.26 1.52 -13.23
CA ARG A 137 -3.59 1.99 -13.64
C ARG A 137 -4.68 1.12 -13.02
N LEU A 138 -4.53 -0.20 -13.09
CA LEU A 138 -5.46 -1.16 -12.50
C LEU A 138 -5.58 -0.98 -10.99
N LEU A 139 -4.45 -0.86 -10.28
CA LEU A 139 -4.41 -0.56 -8.85
C LEU A 139 -5.14 0.74 -8.50
N ALA A 140 -4.98 1.78 -9.32
CA ALA A 140 -5.68 3.05 -9.10
C ALA A 140 -7.20 2.95 -9.36
N ASP A 141 -7.61 2.26 -10.43
CA ASP A 141 -9.01 2.19 -10.83
C ASP A 141 -9.81 1.26 -9.90
N GLN A 142 -9.20 0.16 -9.47
CA GLN A 142 -9.81 -0.87 -8.60
C GLN A 142 -9.34 -0.77 -7.14
N PHE A 143 -8.84 0.40 -6.72
CA PHE A 143 -8.21 0.60 -5.42
C PHE A 143 -9.00 0.04 -4.23
N GLU A 144 -10.28 0.42 -4.10
CA GLU A 144 -11.16 -0.07 -3.03
C GLU A 144 -11.41 -1.59 -3.12
N GLY A 145 -11.45 -2.15 -4.33
CA GLY A 145 -11.53 -3.59 -4.53
C GLY A 145 -10.29 -4.29 -3.95
N TYR A 146 -9.11 -3.73 -4.16
CA TYR A 146 -7.87 -4.26 -3.58
C TYR A 146 -7.75 -4.03 -2.07
N VAL A 147 -8.28 -2.93 -1.54
CA VAL A 147 -8.47 -2.76 -0.09
C VAL A 147 -9.29 -3.94 0.46
N GLY A 148 -10.42 -4.26 -0.18
CA GLY A 148 -11.26 -5.38 0.22
C GLY A 148 -10.57 -6.74 0.12
N VAL A 149 -9.73 -6.97 -0.89
CA VAL A 149 -8.92 -8.19 -1.02
C VAL A 149 -7.97 -8.35 0.17
N LEU A 150 -7.28 -7.28 0.56
CA LEU A 150 -6.34 -7.29 1.68
C LEU A 150 -7.06 -7.47 3.02
N ASP A 151 -8.20 -6.82 3.21
CA ASP A 151 -9.00 -6.95 4.44
C ASP A 151 -9.58 -8.37 4.57
N TYR A 152 -10.05 -8.95 3.46
CA TYR A 152 -10.45 -10.35 3.43
C TYR A 152 -9.30 -11.29 3.78
N ALA A 153 -8.12 -11.07 3.18
CA ALA A 153 -6.92 -11.86 3.48
C ALA A 153 -6.58 -11.84 4.98
N ARG A 154 -6.65 -10.66 5.60
CA ARG A 154 -6.44 -10.50 7.03
C ARG A 154 -7.49 -11.27 7.85
N LYS A 155 -8.78 -11.09 7.58
CA LYS A 155 -9.87 -11.70 8.36
C LYS A 155 -9.94 -13.23 8.23
N VAL A 156 -9.55 -13.77 7.09
CA VAL A 156 -9.73 -15.19 6.76
C VAL A 156 -8.42 -15.98 6.87
N TYR A 157 -7.32 -15.44 6.36
CA TYR A 157 -6.08 -16.18 6.19
C TYR A 157 -4.99 -15.83 7.21
N PHE A 158 -5.12 -14.75 8.00
CA PHE A 158 -4.13 -14.40 9.04
C PHE A 158 -4.48 -14.99 10.42
N ARG A 159 -5.34 -16.01 10.49
CA ARG A 159 -5.78 -16.63 11.75
C ARG A 159 -4.71 -17.50 12.41
N ASP A 160 -3.94 -18.23 11.60
CA ASP A 160 -2.78 -19.03 12.05
C ASP A 160 -1.51 -18.55 11.33
N PRO A 161 -1.02 -17.34 11.64
CA PRO A 161 0.10 -16.76 10.93
C PRO A 161 1.43 -17.36 11.40
N PRO A 162 2.51 -17.24 10.61
CA PRO A 162 3.87 -17.47 11.10
C PRO A 162 4.18 -16.60 12.33
N ASP A 163 5.04 -17.05 13.24
CA ASP A 163 5.48 -16.24 14.39
C ASP A 163 6.27 -15.02 13.91
N HIS A 164 5.56 -13.90 13.76
CA HIS A 164 6.10 -12.65 13.26
C HIS A 164 5.38 -11.45 13.91
N PRO A 165 6.10 -10.40 14.38
CA PRO A 165 5.52 -9.26 15.10
C PRO A 165 4.37 -8.55 14.38
N PHE A 166 4.44 -8.45 13.05
CA PHE A 166 3.40 -7.88 12.20
C PHE A 166 1.99 -8.38 12.53
N PHE A 167 1.80 -9.69 12.70
CA PHE A 167 0.46 -10.26 12.90
C PHE A 167 -0.12 -9.95 14.28
N ARG A 168 0.72 -9.72 15.29
CA ARG A 168 0.27 -9.28 16.62
C ARG A 168 -0.32 -7.87 16.59
N LEU A 169 0.09 -7.03 15.64
CA LEU A 169 -0.44 -5.68 15.45
C LEU A 169 -1.67 -5.64 14.54
N ALA A 170 -1.72 -6.53 13.54
CA ALA A 170 -2.78 -6.57 12.53
C ALA A 170 -4.02 -7.38 12.95
N CYS A 171 -3.86 -8.30 13.91
CA CYS A 171 -4.93 -9.21 14.37
C CYS A 171 -5.28 -9.07 15.85
N GLY A 172 -4.67 -8.12 16.57
CA GLY A 172 -4.97 -7.79 17.97
C GLY A 172 -5.79 -6.51 18.08
#